data_AF-A0A2V4XW04-F1
#
_entry.id   AF-A0A2V4XW04-F1
#
_cell.length_a   1.000
_cell.length_b   1.000
_cell.length_c   1.000
_cell.angle_alpha   90.00
_cell.angle_beta   90.00
_cell.angle_gamma   90.00
#
_symmetry.space_group_name_H-M   'P 1'
#
loop_
_entity.id
_entity.type
_entity.pdbx_description
1 polymer ?
#
loop_
_entity_poly.entity_id
_entity_poly.type
_entity_poly.pdbx_seq_one_letter_code
_entity_poly.pdbx_strand_id
1 'polypeptide(L)'
;MKKLILLTLVFVTLFSCGDDVEFNDPAFQGDRENELWRAKAYSASISENGFLTITGINNAESVHLKVPSITEGTYVVGSVNTISADYVDGFGVTYSTTNRPDESVSLYPELGEIVIEEIDVTSKTFTGTYRFLAFDESGLNSVGFTNGIFHRVPLISGEIPNNATTCVDAQIAADDAAIAYSAAVSTDLEFINSAEYATACANYKDALIMKQTFCGDETGSIQTIIDNLGDCQIACDQAIANVTEAESQYVTATIGNFMDKCAQYLLYLEDQIAICGDADGVIQAKIDALDCGDDDADSIPNAFEDFNGDGNLENDDTDGDGIPNYLDNDDDGDGILTIYESKDENGNPIDTDGDGDVDYLDNDDDGDGILTINENADPNGDGNPDDALDTDGDGVPDYLQPA
;
A
#
# COMPACT_ATOMS: atom_id res chain seq x y z
N MET A 1 -80.62 -50.20 40.10
CA MET A 1 -80.68 -48.81 39.64
C MET A 1 -79.40 -48.10 40.02
N LYS A 2 -78.69 -47.56 39.01
CA LYS A 2 -77.88 -46.31 39.00
C LYS A 2 -76.77 -46.19 40.08
N LYS A 3 -75.50 -46.35 39.68
CA LYS A 3 -74.58 -45.33 39.11
C LYS A 3 -74.11 -44.31 40.16
N LEU A 4 -72.81 -44.01 40.14
CA LEU A 4 -72.05 -43.01 40.91
C LEU A 4 -71.42 -43.43 42.25
N ILE A 5 -70.43 -44.33 42.23
CA ILE A 5 -69.28 -44.25 43.17
C ILE A 5 -68.04 -44.76 42.41
N LEU A 6 -67.60 -43.99 41.41
CA LEU A 6 -66.36 -44.25 40.69
C LEU A 6 -65.76 -42.90 40.23
N LEU A 7 -65.72 -41.93 41.14
CA LEU A 7 -65.27 -40.56 40.83
C LEU A 7 -64.48 -39.88 41.96
N THR A 8 -63.87 -40.63 42.87
CA THR A 8 -63.10 -40.08 44.01
C THR A 8 -61.79 -40.83 44.27
N LEU A 9 -61.20 -41.45 43.24
CA LEU A 9 -59.86 -42.06 43.33
C LEU A 9 -58.95 -41.71 42.14
N VAL A 10 -59.25 -40.63 41.41
CA VAL A 10 -58.45 -40.16 40.25
C VAL A 10 -57.97 -38.70 40.45
N PHE A 11 -58.28 -38.07 41.58
CA PHE A 11 -57.91 -36.66 41.83
C PHE A 11 -56.67 -36.47 42.71
N VAL A 12 -55.86 -37.53 42.94
CA VAL A 12 -54.67 -37.50 43.81
C VAL A 12 -53.40 -37.91 43.05
N THR A 13 -53.31 -37.62 41.75
CA THR A 13 -52.08 -37.85 40.95
C THR A 13 -51.71 -36.68 40.05
N LEU A 14 -52.15 -35.46 40.38
CA LEU A 14 -51.77 -34.24 39.63
C LEU A 14 -51.02 -33.22 40.49
N PHE A 15 -50.31 -33.66 41.53
CA PHE A 15 -49.09 -32.95 41.94
C PHE A 15 -47.95 -33.51 41.09
N SER A 16 -47.98 -33.14 39.81
CA SER A 16 -46.74 -33.01 39.06
C SER A 16 -45.96 -31.92 39.79
N CYS A 17 -44.85 -32.28 40.43
CA CYS A 17 -43.74 -31.35 40.47
C CYS A 17 -43.40 -31.11 39.00
N GLY A 18 -43.97 -30.05 38.40
CA GLY A 18 -43.22 -29.38 37.37
C GLY A 18 -41.97 -28.90 38.08
N ASP A 19 -40.85 -29.60 37.88
CA ASP A 19 -39.58 -28.92 37.97
C ASP A 19 -39.72 -27.80 36.93
N ASP A 20 -40.07 -26.60 37.39
CA ASP A 20 -39.89 -25.39 36.61
C ASP A 20 -38.39 -25.37 36.32
N VAL A 21 -38.03 -25.89 35.15
CA VAL A 21 -36.72 -25.68 34.57
C VAL A 21 -36.69 -24.18 34.33
N GLU A 22 -36.17 -23.45 35.31
CA GLU A 22 -35.90 -22.03 35.21
C GLU A 22 -34.86 -21.90 34.10
N PHE A 23 -35.35 -21.67 32.88
CA PHE A 23 -34.52 -21.35 31.74
C PHE A 23 -33.85 -20.03 32.08
N ASN A 24 -32.60 -20.13 32.54
CA ASN A 24 -31.76 -18.99 32.84
C ASN A 24 -31.43 -18.34 31.49
N ASP A 25 -32.28 -17.42 31.05
CA ASP A 25 -32.19 -16.72 29.77
C ASP A 25 -32.35 -15.21 30.04
N PRO A 26 -31.29 -14.39 29.93
CA PRO A 26 -29.92 -14.73 29.51
C PRO A 26 -29.07 -15.39 30.61
N ALA A 27 -27.98 -16.05 30.23
CA ALA A 27 -27.06 -16.70 31.18
C ALA A 27 -25.58 -16.60 30.78
N PHE A 28 -24.72 -16.60 31.80
CA PHE A 28 -23.29 -16.86 31.66
C PHE A 28 -22.88 -17.75 32.84
N GLN A 29 -22.43 -18.98 32.57
CA GLN A 29 -22.08 -19.96 33.60
C GLN A 29 -21.11 -21.01 33.06
N GLY A 30 -20.44 -21.73 33.96
CA GLY A 30 -19.60 -22.88 33.63
C GLY A 30 -19.14 -23.61 34.90
N ASP A 31 -18.56 -24.78 34.74
CA ASP A 31 -18.01 -25.55 35.87
C ASP A 31 -16.56 -25.13 36.10
N ARG A 32 -16.31 -24.41 37.19
CA ARG A 32 -14.96 -24.07 37.65
C ARG A 32 -14.51 -25.14 38.63
N GLU A 33 -13.49 -25.92 38.27
CA GLU A 33 -12.96 -27.00 39.12
C GLU A 33 -14.03 -28.01 39.61
N ASN A 34 -15.02 -28.32 38.76
CA ASN A 34 -16.20 -29.15 39.05
C ASN A 34 -17.27 -28.52 39.96
N GLU A 35 -17.16 -27.23 40.28
CA GLU A 35 -18.21 -26.47 40.96
C GLU A 35 -18.90 -25.52 39.98
N LEU A 36 -20.23 -25.43 40.05
CA LEU A 36 -21.00 -24.53 39.20
C LEU A 36 -20.67 -23.07 39.53
N TRP A 37 -20.08 -22.38 38.57
CA TRP A 37 -19.86 -20.94 38.60
C TRP A 37 -20.90 -20.24 37.73
N ARG A 38 -21.63 -19.28 38.30
CA ARG A 38 -22.68 -18.53 37.60
C ARG A 38 -22.46 -17.03 37.76
N ALA A 39 -22.42 -16.32 36.64
CA ALA A 39 -22.33 -14.87 36.65
C ALA A 39 -23.64 -14.24 37.17
N LYS A 40 -23.51 -13.19 37.95
CA LYS A 40 -24.60 -12.30 38.39
C LYS A 40 -24.81 -11.12 37.44
N ALA A 41 -23.78 -10.75 36.69
CA ALA A 41 -23.84 -9.75 35.64
C ALA A 41 -23.01 -10.24 34.44
N TYR A 42 -23.43 -9.89 33.24
CA TYR A 42 -22.74 -10.30 32.02
C TYR A 42 -22.94 -9.23 30.93
N SER A 43 -21.95 -9.10 30.07
CA SER A 43 -21.95 -8.10 28.99
C SER A 43 -20.95 -8.45 27.91
N ALA A 44 -21.25 -8.06 26.68
CA ALA A 44 -20.30 -8.04 25.58
C ALA A 44 -19.86 -6.60 25.28
N SER A 45 -18.61 -6.44 24.85
CA SER A 45 -18.09 -5.17 24.35
C SER A 45 -17.21 -5.41 23.13
N ILE A 46 -17.30 -4.50 22.16
CA ILE A 46 -16.46 -4.50 20.98
C ILE A 46 -15.54 -3.28 21.08
N SER A 47 -14.24 -3.53 20.96
CA SER A 47 -13.20 -2.50 21.02
C SER A 47 -12.99 -1.84 19.66
N GLU A 48 -12.23 -0.74 19.60
CA GLU A 48 -11.99 0.02 18.36
C GLU A 48 -11.32 -0.81 17.26
N ASN A 49 -10.50 -1.81 17.65
CA ASN A 49 -9.87 -2.77 16.74
C ASN A 49 -10.80 -3.94 16.36
N GLY A 50 -12.09 -3.88 16.73
CA GLY A 50 -13.10 -4.88 16.36
C GLY A 50 -13.13 -6.13 17.23
N PHE A 51 -12.33 -6.20 18.30
CA PHE A 51 -12.26 -7.41 19.12
C PHE A 51 -13.45 -7.47 20.06
N LEU A 52 -14.11 -8.63 20.08
CA LEU A 52 -15.20 -8.94 20.98
C LEU A 52 -14.66 -9.45 22.31
N THR A 53 -15.08 -8.82 23.41
CA THR A 53 -14.88 -9.32 24.76
C THR A 53 -16.22 -9.61 25.41
N ILE A 54 -16.48 -10.88 25.73
CA ILE A 54 -17.64 -11.34 26.49
C ILE A 54 -17.22 -11.50 27.95
N THR A 55 -17.90 -10.82 28.85
CA THR A 55 -17.57 -10.78 30.27
C THR A 55 -18.71 -11.35 31.11
N GLY A 56 -18.38 -12.22 32.06
CA GLY A 56 -19.24 -12.66 33.15
C GLY A 56 -18.66 -12.24 34.50
N ILE A 57 -19.47 -11.74 35.42
CA ILE A 57 -19.05 -11.24 36.73
C ILE A 57 -19.88 -11.92 37.82
N ASN A 58 -19.23 -12.44 38.87
CA ASN A 58 -19.87 -12.96 40.07
C ASN A 58 -19.24 -12.33 41.33
N ASN A 59 -19.91 -11.32 41.90
CA ASN A 59 -19.39 -10.49 42.99
C ASN A 59 -18.04 -9.85 42.64
N ALA A 60 -16.94 -10.38 43.17
CA ALA A 60 -15.58 -9.89 42.94
C ALA A 60 -14.81 -10.71 41.90
N GLU A 61 -15.37 -11.82 41.42
CA GLU A 61 -14.74 -12.68 40.41
C GLU A 61 -15.26 -12.33 39.01
N SER A 62 -14.44 -12.51 37.98
CA SER A 62 -14.85 -12.33 36.59
C SER A 62 -14.22 -13.34 35.63
N VAL A 63 -14.91 -13.61 34.53
CA VAL A 63 -14.42 -14.34 33.36
C VAL A 63 -14.50 -13.39 32.16
N HIS A 64 -13.42 -13.27 31.39
CA HIS A 64 -13.33 -12.49 30.17
C HIS A 64 -12.94 -13.41 29.01
N LEU A 65 -13.76 -13.46 27.97
CA LEU A 65 -13.53 -14.23 26.76
C LEU A 65 -13.31 -13.25 25.62
N LYS A 66 -12.10 -13.23 25.06
CA LYS A 66 -11.68 -12.27 24.05
C LYS A 66 -11.39 -13.00 22.73
N VAL A 67 -12.02 -12.54 21.66
CA VAL A 67 -11.79 -13.03 20.29
C VAL A 67 -11.56 -11.87 19.32
N PRO A 68 -10.70 -12.04 18.30
CA PRO A 68 -10.32 -10.98 17.39
C PRO A 68 -11.36 -10.74 16.28
N SER A 69 -12.23 -11.72 16.00
CA SER A 69 -13.25 -11.64 14.95
C SER A 69 -14.65 -11.82 15.51
N ILE A 70 -15.61 -11.13 14.92
CA ILE A 70 -17.04 -11.20 15.26
C ILE A 70 -17.73 -12.08 14.23
N THR A 71 -17.29 -13.34 14.18
CA THR A 71 -17.83 -14.37 13.30
C THR A 71 -18.23 -15.61 14.11
N GLU A 72 -19.30 -16.28 13.68
CA GLU A 72 -19.66 -17.59 14.22
C GLU A 72 -18.56 -18.60 13.91
N GLY A 73 -18.19 -19.44 14.88
CA GLY A 73 -17.11 -20.39 14.74
C GLY A 73 -16.37 -20.67 16.04
N THR A 74 -15.31 -21.48 15.91
CA THR A 74 -14.46 -21.91 17.02
C THR A 74 -13.15 -21.13 17.03
N TYR A 75 -12.84 -20.52 18.17
CA TYR A 75 -11.60 -19.81 18.44
C TYR A 75 -10.80 -20.60 19.47
N VAL A 76 -9.60 -21.04 19.08
CA VAL A 76 -8.72 -21.79 19.97
C VAL A 76 -7.98 -20.80 20.87
N VAL A 77 -8.16 -20.91 22.19
CA VAL A 77 -7.47 -20.05 23.17
C VAL A 77 -6.15 -20.69 23.57
N GLY A 78 -5.16 -19.84 23.85
CA GLY A 78 -3.81 -20.26 24.26
C GLY A 78 -2.87 -20.57 23.09
N SER A 79 -3.35 -20.51 21.84
CA SER A 79 -2.50 -20.60 20.63
C SER A 79 -2.10 -19.24 20.07
N VAL A 80 -2.65 -18.15 20.57
CA VAL A 80 -2.33 -16.79 20.11
C VAL A 80 -2.66 -15.81 21.23
N ASN A 81 -1.92 -14.70 21.33
CA ASN A 81 -2.13 -13.72 22.40
C ASN A 81 -3.37 -12.84 22.20
N THR A 82 -3.99 -12.88 21.01
CA THR A 82 -5.17 -12.07 20.66
C THR A 82 -6.49 -12.79 20.93
N ILE A 83 -6.45 -14.12 21.11
CA ILE A 83 -7.58 -14.97 21.53
C ILE A 83 -7.29 -15.43 22.97
N SER A 84 -7.99 -14.87 23.95
CA SER A 84 -7.76 -15.19 25.37
C SER A 84 -9.04 -15.56 26.10
N ALA A 85 -8.89 -16.43 27.09
CA ALA A 85 -9.86 -16.61 28.15
C ALA A 85 -9.16 -16.34 29.48
N ASP A 86 -9.68 -15.36 30.20
CA ASP A 86 -9.10 -14.83 31.42
C ASP A 86 -10.09 -15.00 32.58
N TYR A 87 -9.58 -15.40 33.73
CA TYR A 87 -10.32 -15.47 34.98
C TYR A 87 -9.64 -14.60 36.03
N VAL A 88 -10.40 -13.73 36.69
CA VAL A 88 -9.93 -12.91 37.81
C VAL A 88 -10.64 -13.39 39.07
N ASP A 89 -9.87 -13.76 40.10
CA ASP A 89 -10.42 -14.23 41.36
C ASP A 89 -10.89 -13.08 42.28
N GLY A 90 -11.49 -13.44 43.43
CA GLY A 90 -11.99 -12.46 44.40
C GLY A 90 -10.91 -11.63 45.11
N PHE A 91 -9.63 -11.97 44.92
CA PHE A 91 -8.47 -11.23 45.43
C PHE A 91 -7.80 -10.38 44.33
N GLY A 92 -8.28 -10.45 43.09
CA GLY A 92 -7.74 -9.73 41.93
C GLY A 92 -6.58 -10.43 41.23
N VAL A 93 -6.34 -11.71 41.51
CA VAL A 93 -5.33 -12.52 40.79
C VAL A 93 -5.90 -12.90 39.43
N THR A 94 -5.14 -12.61 38.36
CA THR A 94 -5.52 -12.95 36.98
C THR A 94 -4.88 -14.26 36.55
N TYR A 95 -5.71 -15.15 36.04
CA TYR A 95 -5.33 -16.36 35.32
C TYR A 95 -5.67 -16.16 33.85
N SER A 96 -4.71 -16.38 32.95
CA SER A 96 -4.91 -16.22 31.51
C SER A 96 -4.46 -17.44 30.73
N THR A 97 -5.15 -17.74 29.64
CA THR A 97 -4.68 -18.70 28.63
C THR A 97 -3.45 -18.21 27.87
N THR A 98 -3.10 -16.92 27.94
CA THR A 98 -1.87 -16.39 27.32
C THR A 98 -0.64 -16.64 28.19
N ASN A 99 -0.82 -16.98 29.47
CA ASN A 99 0.28 -17.37 30.35
C ASN A 99 0.69 -18.81 30.07
N ARG A 100 2.00 -19.03 29.86
CA ARG A 100 2.53 -20.36 29.60
C ARG A 100 2.70 -21.14 30.91
N PRO A 101 2.34 -22.43 30.94
CA PRO A 101 2.64 -23.29 32.07
C PRO A 101 4.15 -23.43 32.25
N ASP A 102 4.60 -23.58 33.49
CA ASP A 102 5.99 -23.90 33.77
C ASP A 102 6.40 -25.22 33.09
N GLU A 103 7.65 -25.31 32.60
CA GLU A 103 8.16 -26.48 31.87
C GLU A 103 8.07 -27.79 32.68
N SER A 104 7.96 -27.71 34.01
CA SER A 104 7.78 -28.87 34.90
C SER A 104 6.34 -29.43 34.92
N VAL A 105 5.38 -28.75 34.29
CA VAL A 105 3.96 -29.10 34.28
C VAL A 105 3.60 -29.83 32.98
N SER A 106 3.22 -31.11 33.08
CA SER A 106 2.72 -31.89 31.94
C SER A 106 1.21 -31.68 31.77
N LEU A 107 0.76 -31.29 30.58
CA LEU A 107 -0.67 -31.02 30.28
C LEU A 107 -1.19 -31.82 29.09
N TYR A 108 -2.47 -32.22 29.16
CA TYR A 108 -3.23 -32.71 28.02
C TYR A 108 -4.75 -32.60 28.25
N PRO A 109 -5.53 -31.96 27.36
CA PRO A 109 -5.09 -31.06 26.27
C PRO A 109 -4.69 -29.68 26.80
N GLU A 110 -3.75 -29.04 26.12
CA GLU A 110 -3.18 -27.73 26.51
C GLU A 110 -4.04 -26.53 26.09
N LEU A 111 -4.95 -26.73 25.12
CA LEU A 111 -5.73 -25.65 24.49
C LEU A 111 -7.19 -25.69 24.92
N GLY A 112 -7.74 -24.50 25.14
CA GLY A 112 -9.16 -24.28 25.29
C GLY A 112 -9.82 -23.86 23.98
N GLU A 113 -11.12 -23.62 24.03
CA GLU A 113 -11.89 -23.07 22.93
C GLU A 113 -12.96 -22.10 23.43
N ILE A 114 -13.20 -21.06 22.63
CA ILE A 114 -14.38 -20.19 22.70
C ILE A 114 -15.15 -20.46 21.40
N VAL A 115 -16.40 -20.87 21.50
CA VAL A 115 -17.26 -21.12 20.35
C VAL A 115 -18.35 -20.07 20.35
N ILE A 116 -18.43 -19.28 19.28
CA ILE A 116 -19.55 -18.39 19.03
C ILE A 116 -20.51 -19.14 18.11
N GLU A 117 -21.68 -19.47 18.64
CA GLU A 117 -22.70 -20.26 17.95
C GLU A 117 -23.75 -19.39 17.26
N GLU A 118 -24.05 -18.22 17.81
CA GLU A 118 -25.02 -17.28 17.26
C GLU A 118 -24.64 -15.84 17.58
N ILE A 119 -24.75 -14.97 16.56
CA ILE A 119 -24.66 -13.52 16.69
C ILE A 119 -26.00 -12.91 16.25
N ASP A 120 -26.85 -12.54 17.20
CA ASP A 120 -28.10 -11.87 16.89
C ASP A 120 -27.85 -10.35 16.72
N VAL A 121 -27.73 -9.92 15.47
CA VAL A 121 -27.51 -8.52 15.09
C VAL A 121 -28.68 -7.60 15.43
N THR A 122 -29.90 -8.14 15.54
CA THR A 122 -31.11 -7.36 15.84
C THR A 122 -31.21 -7.07 17.33
N SER A 123 -31.02 -8.10 18.15
CA SER A 123 -31.02 -7.94 19.62
C SER A 123 -29.66 -7.53 20.18
N LYS A 124 -28.61 -7.52 19.34
CA LYS A 124 -27.21 -7.27 19.71
C LYS A 124 -26.76 -8.23 20.83
N THR A 125 -27.02 -9.52 20.66
CA THR A 125 -26.67 -10.55 21.65
C THR A 125 -25.78 -11.66 21.07
N PHE A 126 -24.99 -12.28 21.95
CA PHE A 126 -24.07 -13.38 21.61
C PHE A 126 -24.42 -14.64 22.38
N THR A 127 -24.40 -15.78 21.70
CA THR A 127 -24.62 -17.11 22.28
C THR A 127 -23.50 -18.07 21.86
N GLY A 128 -23.10 -18.94 22.77
CA GLY A 128 -22.09 -19.94 22.51
C GLY A 128 -21.55 -20.62 23.77
N THR A 129 -20.42 -21.31 23.60
CA THR A 129 -19.80 -22.14 24.63
C THR A 129 -18.33 -21.81 24.82
N TYR A 130 -17.78 -22.20 25.97
CA TYR A 130 -16.36 -22.04 26.25
C TYR A 130 -15.81 -23.15 27.15
N ARG A 131 -14.53 -23.46 26.97
CA ARG A 131 -13.74 -24.32 27.86
C ARG A 131 -12.30 -23.82 27.82
N PHE A 132 -11.65 -23.66 28.96
CA PHE A 132 -10.25 -23.28 28.99
C PHE A 132 -9.54 -23.73 30.26
N LEU A 133 -8.21 -23.76 30.18
CA LEU A 133 -7.32 -23.88 31.32
C LEU A 133 -6.39 -22.66 31.28
N ALA A 134 -6.46 -21.81 32.30
CA ALA A 134 -5.72 -20.57 32.38
C ALA A 134 -4.70 -20.63 33.53
N PHE A 135 -3.54 -19.99 33.36
CA PHE A 135 -2.46 -19.99 34.35
C PHE A 135 -2.25 -18.59 34.92
N ASP A 136 -1.81 -18.51 36.16
CA ASP A 136 -1.32 -17.25 36.72
C ASP A 136 0.01 -16.82 36.07
N GLU A 137 0.52 -15.64 36.44
CA GLU A 137 1.78 -15.11 35.91
C GLU A 137 2.98 -16.05 36.17
N SER A 138 2.91 -16.89 37.22
CA SER A 138 3.98 -17.83 37.55
C SER A 138 3.96 -19.10 36.68
N GLY A 139 2.85 -19.39 36.00
CA GLY A 139 2.66 -20.65 35.28
C GLY A 139 2.48 -21.89 36.18
N LEU A 140 2.48 -21.71 37.51
CA LEU A 140 2.41 -22.81 38.49
C LEU A 140 1.00 -23.07 39.00
N ASN A 141 0.15 -22.04 39.04
CA ASN A 141 -1.24 -22.18 39.46
C ASN A 141 -2.15 -22.05 38.24
N SER A 142 -3.20 -22.85 38.20
CA SER A 142 -4.17 -22.84 37.10
C SER A 142 -5.60 -22.86 37.59
N VAL A 143 -6.49 -22.35 36.73
CA VAL A 143 -7.94 -22.43 36.91
C VAL A 143 -8.55 -22.94 35.61
N GLY A 144 -9.36 -23.98 35.73
CA GLY A 144 -10.04 -24.60 34.60
C GLY A 144 -11.53 -24.31 34.62
N PHE A 145 -12.08 -23.94 33.47
CA PHE A 145 -13.52 -23.89 33.22
C PHE A 145 -13.91 -24.95 32.18
N THR A 146 -14.90 -25.76 32.52
CA THR A 146 -15.51 -26.76 31.62
C THR A 146 -17.01 -26.53 31.50
N ASN A 147 -17.65 -27.02 30.43
CA ASN A 147 -19.09 -26.87 30.20
C ASN A 147 -19.58 -25.40 30.27
N GLY A 148 -18.73 -24.46 29.85
CA GLY A 148 -19.05 -23.04 29.86
C GLY A 148 -20.07 -22.69 28.78
N ILE A 149 -21.06 -21.88 29.14
CA ILE A 149 -22.13 -21.39 28.26
C ILE A 149 -22.31 -19.89 28.51
N PHE A 150 -22.37 -19.13 27.43
CA PHE A 150 -22.92 -17.77 27.42
C PHE A 150 -24.12 -17.77 26.46
N HIS A 151 -25.28 -17.35 26.95
CA HIS A 151 -26.53 -17.37 26.19
C HIS A 151 -27.15 -15.99 26.20
N ARG A 152 -27.29 -15.41 24.99
CA ARG A 152 -27.87 -14.09 24.74
C ARG A 152 -27.24 -12.96 25.57
N VAL A 153 -25.91 -12.99 25.71
CA VAL A 153 -25.18 -11.93 26.41
C VAL A 153 -25.25 -10.64 25.59
N PRO A 154 -25.73 -9.51 26.17
CA PRO A 154 -25.97 -8.29 25.41
C PRO A 154 -24.71 -7.47 25.19
N LEU A 155 -24.59 -6.89 23.99
CA LEU A 155 -23.59 -5.88 23.66
C LEU A 155 -23.92 -4.56 24.35
N ILE A 156 -23.01 -4.05 25.18
CA ILE A 156 -23.19 -2.79 25.90
C ILE A 156 -22.31 -1.66 25.36
N SER A 157 -21.31 -1.97 24.53
CA SER A 157 -20.37 -1.01 23.96
C SER A 157 -19.80 -1.51 22.64
N GLY A 158 -19.63 -0.60 21.67
CA GLY A 158 -19.20 -0.91 20.31
C GLY A 158 -20.35 -1.33 19.38
N GLU A 159 -20.02 -1.64 18.13
CA GLU A 159 -21.00 -2.00 17.09
C GLU A 159 -20.59 -3.28 16.38
N ILE A 160 -21.57 -4.12 16.03
CA ILE A 160 -21.32 -5.35 15.27
C ILE A 160 -20.99 -4.93 13.82
N PRO A 161 -19.81 -5.28 13.29
CA PRO A 161 -19.43 -4.91 11.93
C PRO A 161 -20.30 -5.65 10.91
N ASN A 162 -20.64 -4.98 9.81
CA ASN A 162 -21.38 -5.60 8.71
C ASN A 162 -20.58 -6.75 8.07
N ASN A 163 -19.26 -6.58 7.96
CA ASN A 163 -18.31 -7.57 7.49
C ASN A 163 -17.18 -7.65 8.51
N ALA A 164 -17.14 -8.74 9.28
CA ALA A 164 -16.07 -8.98 10.24
C ALA A 164 -14.82 -9.48 9.51
N THR A 165 -13.67 -8.86 9.79
CA THR A 165 -12.37 -9.32 9.30
C THR A 165 -11.96 -10.60 10.01
N THR A 166 -11.65 -11.64 9.25
CA THR A 166 -11.16 -12.91 9.76
C THR A 166 -9.64 -13.03 9.57
N CYS A 167 -9.05 -14.03 10.21
CA CYS A 167 -7.65 -14.39 9.97
C CYS A 167 -7.42 -14.81 8.49
N VAL A 168 -8.39 -15.42 7.82
CA VAL A 168 -8.26 -15.77 6.39
C VAL A 168 -8.21 -14.51 5.53
N ASP A 169 -9.04 -13.51 5.82
CA ASP A 169 -9.02 -12.24 5.09
C ASP A 169 -7.68 -11.52 5.27
N ALA A 170 -7.16 -11.49 6.51
CA ALA A 170 -5.87 -10.90 6.81
C ALA A 170 -4.70 -11.65 6.15
N GLN A 171 -4.79 -12.98 5.99
CA GLN A 171 -3.81 -13.77 5.24
C GLN A 171 -3.81 -13.40 3.75
N ILE A 172 -4.98 -13.34 3.13
CA ILE A 172 -5.13 -12.96 1.71
C ILE A 172 -4.56 -11.56 1.49
N ALA A 173 -4.93 -10.60 2.34
CA ALA A 173 -4.44 -9.23 2.23
C ALA A 173 -2.90 -9.14 2.34
N ALA A 174 -2.29 -9.92 3.24
CA ALA A 174 -0.84 -9.97 3.37
C ALA A 174 -0.15 -10.64 2.17
N ASP A 175 -0.76 -11.68 1.61
CA ASP A 175 -0.20 -12.39 0.44
C ASP A 175 -0.30 -11.51 -0.82
N ASP A 176 -1.42 -10.81 -1.02
CA ASP A 176 -1.60 -9.84 -2.12
C ASP A 176 -0.62 -8.66 -2.00
N ALA A 177 -0.46 -8.11 -0.79
CA ALA A 177 0.48 -7.02 -0.55
C ALA A 177 1.94 -7.46 -0.71
N ALA A 178 2.28 -8.72 -0.38
CA ALA A 178 3.62 -9.27 -0.61
C ALA A 178 3.97 -9.35 -2.10
N ILE A 179 2.98 -9.65 -2.96
CA ILE A 179 3.16 -9.66 -4.42
C ILE A 179 3.46 -8.24 -4.91
N ALA A 180 2.67 -7.25 -4.47
CA ALA A 180 2.87 -5.85 -4.84
C ALA A 180 4.25 -5.34 -4.38
N TYR A 181 4.65 -5.65 -3.14
CA TYR A 181 5.98 -5.33 -2.62
C TYR A 181 7.09 -5.95 -3.46
N SER A 182 6.98 -7.24 -3.79
CA SER A 182 7.99 -7.96 -4.58
C SER A 182 8.12 -7.40 -6.01
N ALA A 183 7.01 -6.95 -6.60
CA ALA A 183 7.03 -6.32 -7.91
C ALA A 183 7.78 -4.98 -7.91
N ALA A 184 7.63 -4.19 -6.84
CA ALA A 184 8.30 -2.89 -6.68
C ALA A 184 9.82 -2.98 -6.44
N VAL A 185 10.35 -4.19 -6.17
CA VAL A 185 11.80 -4.44 -6.02
C VAL A 185 12.32 -5.53 -6.93
N SER A 186 11.61 -5.80 -8.03
CA SER A 186 12.02 -6.84 -8.97
C SER A 186 13.39 -6.51 -9.58
N THR A 187 14.23 -7.52 -9.71
CA THR A 187 15.55 -7.39 -10.37
C THR A 187 15.45 -7.13 -11.87
N ASP A 188 14.26 -7.30 -12.44
CA ASP A 188 13.99 -7.02 -13.85
C ASP A 188 13.64 -5.54 -14.09
N LEU A 189 13.53 -4.73 -13.03
CA LEU A 189 13.33 -3.30 -13.13
C LEU A 189 14.62 -2.58 -13.51
N GLU A 190 14.50 -1.67 -14.47
CA GLU A 190 15.56 -0.73 -14.83
C GLU A 190 15.80 0.28 -13.71
N PHE A 191 14.71 0.74 -13.07
CA PHE A 191 14.75 1.65 -11.93
C PHE A 191 13.84 1.16 -10.80
N ILE A 192 14.27 1.38 -9.56
CA ILE A 192 13.40 1.21 -8.40
C ILE A 192 12.85 2.57 -7.98
N ASN A 193 11.60 2.86 -8.30
CA ASN A 193 10.96 4.10 -7.91
C ASN A 193 10.77 4.15 -6.38
N SER A 194 11.36 5.16 -5.73
CA SER A 194 11.38 5.30 -4.27
C SER A 194 9.98 5.45 -3.66
N ALA A 195 9.08 6.18 -4.33
CA ALA A 195 7.71 6.41 -3.88
C ALA A 195 6.81 5.18 -4.04
N GLU A 196 6.93 4.46 -5.17
CA GLU A 196 6.22 3.20 -5.40
C GLU A 196 6.67 2.13 -4.42
N TYR A 197 7.98 2.01 -4.20
CA TYR A 197 8.55 1.13 -3.18
C TYR A 197 8.00 1.43 -1.79
N ALA A 198 8.06 2.70 -1.37
CA ALA A 198 7.61 3.10 -0.04
C ALA A 198 6.13 2.77 0.18
N THR A 199 5.29 3.01 -0.84
CA THR A 199 3.86 2.68 -0.80
C THR A 199 3.63 1.17 -0.72
N ALA A 200 4.29 0.38 -1.57
CA ALA A 200 4.14 -1.06 -1.57
C ALA A 200 4.64 -1.71 -0.27
N CYS A 201 5.77 -1.24 0.25
CA CYS A 201 6.32 -1.67 1.54
C CYS A 201 5.39 -1.32 2.71
N ALA A 202 4.86 -0.09 2.75
CA ALA A 202 3.94 0.33 3.81
C ALA A 202 2.66 -0.51 3.81
N ASN A 203 2.06 -0.72 2.63
CA ASN A 203 0.89 -1.58 2.49
C ASN A 203 1.17 -3.02 2.93
N TYR A 204 2.34 -3.57 2.60
CA TYR A 204 2.73 -4.91 3.03
C TYR A 204 2.94 -4.97 4.54
N LYS A 205 3.60 -3.98 5.14
CA LYS A 205 3.79 -3.86 6.58
C LYS A 205 2.45 -3.79 7.33
N ASP A 206 1.52 -2.96 6.85
CA ASP A 206 0.18 -2.84 7.43
C ASP A 206 -0.62 -4.15 7.32
N ALA A 207 -0.53 -4.84 6.18
CA ALA A 207 -1.16 -6.14 6.00
C ALA A 207 -0.56 -7.22 6.91
N LEU A 208 0.75 -7.20 7.16
CA LEU A 208 1.40 -8.08 8.14
C LEU A 208 0.97 -7.78 9.57
N ILE A 209 0.82 -6.49 9.94
CA ILE A 209 0.29 -6.09 11.26
C ILE A 209 -1.15 -6.59 11.42
N MET A 210 -1.97 -6.48 10.37
CA MET A 210 -3.32 -7.03 10.36
C MET A 210 -3.29 -8.56 10.53
N LYS A 211 -2.43 -9.26 9.76
CA LYS A 211 -2.24 -10.71 9.89
C LYS A 211 -1.82 -11.11 11.31
N GLN A 212 -0.85 -10.41 11.90
CA GLN A 212 -0.44 -10.62 13.29
C GLN A 212 -1.59 -10.39 14.28
N THR A 213 -2.42 -9.37 14.04
CA THR A 213 -3.55 -9.02 14.89
C THR A 213 -4.64 -10.11 14.88
N PHE A 214 -5.03 -10.61 13.71
CA PHE A 214 -6.14 -11.57 13.59
C PHE A 214 -5.70 -13.04 13.66
N CYS A 215 -4.46 -13.36 13.29
CA CYS A 215 -3.92 -14.72 13.26
C CYS A 215 -2.89 -15.03 14.35
N GLY A 216 -2.42 -14.03 15.09
CA GLY A 216 -1.33 -14.17 16.06
C GLY A 216 0.05 -14.38 15.42
N ASP A 217 1.08 -14.44 16.26
CA ASP A 217 2.48 -14.65 15.87
C ASP A 217 3.28 -15.32 16.99
N GLU A 218 2.94 -16.57 17.32
CA GLU A 218 3.58 -17.30 18.44
C GLU A 218 5.09 -17.45 18.28
N THR A 219 5.56 -17.60 17.04
CA THR A 219 6.98 -17.82 16.73
C THR A 219 7.77 -16.51 16.55
N GLY A 220 7.09 -15.35 16.53
CA GLY A 220 7.71 -14.06 16.20
C GLY A 220 8.09 -13.92 14.72
N SER A 221 7.65 -14.85 13.86
CA SER A 221 8.00 -14.88 12.44
C SER A 221 7.44 -13.69 11.67
N ILE A 222 6.21 -13.26 11.98
CA ILE A 222 5.58 -12.10 11.33
C ILE A 222 6.27 -10.82 11.81
N GLN A 223 6.52 -10.71 13.11
CA GLN A 223 7.23 -9.57 13.69
C GLN A 223 8.62 -9.40 13.07
N THR A 224 9.35 -10.50 12.86
CA THR A 224 10.65 -10.47 12.21
C THR A 224 10.57 -9.90 10.79
N ILE A 225 9.53 -10.22 10.02
CA ILE A 225 9.33 -9.65 8.68
C ILE A 225 9.03 -8.15 8.79
N ILE A 226 8.14 -7.74 9.69
CA ILE A 226 7.79 -6.33 9.93
C ILE A 226 9.03 -5.51 10.31
N ASP A 227 9.89 -6.06 11.18
CA ASP A 227 11.12 -5.40 11.62
C ASP A 227 12.13 -5.27 10.47
N ASN A 228 12.23 -6.29 9.61
CA ASN A 228 13.12 -6.27 8.44
C ASN A 228 12.67 -5.31 7.34
N LEU A 229 11.37 -4.99 7.23
CA LEU A 229 10.87 -3.96 6.31
C LEU A 229 11.30 -2.54 6.72
N GLY A 230 11.74 -2.36 7.98
CA GLY A 230 12.31 -1.11 8.45
C GLY A 230 11.36 0.08 8.32
N ASP A 231 11.87 1.19 7.81
CA ASP A 231 11.17 2.45 7.56
C ASP A 231 10.55 2.55 6.16
N CYS A 232 10.59 1.46 5.37
CA CYS A 232 10.08 1.45 3.99
C CYS A 232 10.74 2.50 3.09
N GLN A 233 12.05 2.66 3.22
CA GLN A 233 12.90 3.40 2.30
C GLN A 233 13.80 2.44 1.53
N ILE A 234 14.06 2.72 0.26
CA ILE A 234 15.05 1.94 -0.49
C ILE A 234 16.44 2.14 0.13
N ALA A 235 17.30 1.14 -0.01
CA ALA A 235 18.67 1.26 0.47
C ALA A 235 19.45 2.31 -0.35
N CYS A 236 20.42 2.96 0.30
CA CYS A 236 21.28 3.94 -0.37
C CYS A 236 21.99 3.37 -1.62
N ASP A 237 22.45 2.12 -1.56
CA ASP A 237 23.06 1.44 -2.72
C ASP A 237 22.12 1.37 -3.93
N GLN A 238 20.80 1.26 -3.70
CA GLN A 238 19.80 1.23 -4.77
C GLN A 238 19.55 2.62 -5.34
N ALA A 239 19.50 3.66 -4.50
CA ALA A 239 19.40 5.04 -4.97
C ALA A 239 20.60 5.41 -5.85
N ILE A 240 21.81 5.01 -5.45
CA ILE A 240 23.03 5.17 -6.25
C ILE A 240 22.94 4.42 -7.59
N ALA A 241 22.38 3.22 -7.60
CA ALA A 241 22.18 2.44 -8.83
C ALA A 241 21.22 3.14 -9.79
N ASN A 242 20.10 3.68 -9.31
CA ASN A 242 19.18 4.46 -10.13
C ASN A 242 19.87 5.70 -10.74
N VAL A 243 20.69 6.42 -9.97
CA VAL A 243 21.45 7.58 -10.46
C VAL A 243 22.46 7.16 -11.53
N THR A 244 23.17 6.06 -11.32
CA THR A 244 24.15 5.54 -12.29
C THR A 244 23.48 5.19 -13.62
N GLU A 245 22.33 4.52 -13.56
CA GLU A 245 21.57 4.15 -14.75
C GLU A 245 21.00 5.39 -15.46
N ALA A 246 20.41 6.32 -14.71
CA ALA A 246 19.86 7.54 -15.26
C ALA A 246 20.93 8.45 -15.87
N GLU A 247 22.11 8.55 -15.26
CA GLU A 247 23.27 9.24 -15.83
C GLU A 247 23.67 8.60 -17.16
N SER A 248 23.72 7.28 -17.24
CA SER A 248 24.06 6.57 -18.49
C SER A 248 23.06 6.87 -19.61
N GLN A 249 21.78 7.04 -19.28
CA GLN A 249 20.75 7.36 -20.28
C GLN A 249 20.79 8.83 -20.67
N TYR A 250 21.00 9.73 -19.70
CA TYR A 250 21.15 11.17 -19.91
C TYR A 250 22.33 11.49 -20.85
N VAL A 251 23.51 10.92 -20.62
CA VAL A 251 24.70 11.20 -21.44
C VAL A 251 24.62 10.65 -22.87
N THR A 252 23.67 9.75 -23.14
CA THR A 252 23.40 9.20 -24.49
C THR A 252 22.08 9.69 -25.07
N ALA A 253 21.44 10.65 -24.41
CA ALA A 253 20.17 11.18 -24.86
C ALA A 253 20.32 11.91 -26.20
N THR A 254 19.27 11.88 -26.99
CA THR A 254 19.16 12.63 -28.25
C THR A 254 18.27 13.85 -28.03
N ILE A 255 18.29 14.81 -28.94
CA ILE A 255 17.40 16.00 -28.94
C ILE A 255 15.94 15.59 -28.63
N GLY A 256 15.46 14.51 -29.26
CA GLY A 256 14.09 14.03 -29.08
C GLY A 256 13.72 13.48 -27.69
N ASN A 257 14.69 13.10 -26.85
CA ASN A 257 14.40 12.52 -25.52
C ASN A 257 15.22 13.13 -24.36
N PHE A 258 16.05 14.13 -24.64
CA PHE A 258 16.95 14.74 -23.66
C PHE A 258 16.21 15.29 -22.45
N MET A 259 15.15 16.06 -22.67
CA MET A 259 14.37 16.67 -21.58
C MET A 259 13.83 15.60 -20.61
N ASP A 260 13.30 14.50 -21.14
CA ASP A 260 12.81 13.38 -20.34
C ASP A 260 13.94 12.69 -19.56
N LYS A 261 15.09 12.45 -20.20
CA LYS A 261 16.24 11.80 -19.55
C LYS A 261 16.93 12.69 -18.54
N CYS A 262 17.01 14.00 -18.80
CA CYS A 262 17.55 15.00 -17.90
C CYS A 262 16.66 15.14 -16.65
N ALA A 263 15.34 15.26 -16.83
CA ALA A 263 14.39 15.28 -15.73
C ALA A 263 14.44 14.00 -14.89
N GLN A 264 14.59 12.83 -15.55
CA GLN A 264 14.77 11.55 -14.85
C GLN A 264 16.08 11.51 -14.05
N TYR A 265 17.18 12.01 -14.61
CA TYR A 265 18.46 12.08 -13.92
C TYR A 265 18.39 13.02 -12.71
N LEU A 266 17.81 14.21 -12.87
CA LEU A 266 17.56 15.17 -11.81
C LEU A 266 16.75 14.54 -10.67
N LEU A 267 15.64 13.87 -10.99
CA LEU A 267 14.80 13.19 -10.01
C LEU A 267 15.61 12.19 -9.15
N TYR A 268 16.44 11.36 -9.77
CA TYR A 268 17.22 10.37 -9.02
C TYR A 268 18.36 10.98 -8.22
N LEU A 269 18.95 12.10 -8.68
CA LEU A 269 19.91 12.86 -7.87
C LEU A 269 19.24 13.40 -6.60
N GLU A 270 18.04 13.99 -6.72
CA GLU A 270 17.26 14.48 -5.57
C GLU A 270 16.89 13.34 -4.60
N ASP A 271 16.45 12.19 -5.12
CA ASP A 271 16.16 11.00 -4.33
C ASP A 271 17.41 10.50 -3.58
N GLN A 272 18.58 10.49 -4.24
CA GLN A 272 19.83 10.09 -3.60
C GLN A 272 20.18 11.04 -2.44
N ILE A 273 19.98 12.36 -2.58
CA ILE A 273 20.16 13.31 -1.47
C ILE A 273 19.20 12.98 -0.32
N ALA A 274 17.93 12.71 -0.62
CA ALA A 274 16.92 12.43 0.40
C ALA A 274 17.23 11.15 1.19
N ILE A 275 17.74 10.11 0.52
CA ILE A 275 17.96 8.77 1.09
C ILE A 275 19.35 8.60 1.70
N CYS A 276 20.39 9.03 0.99
CA CYS A 276 21.79 8.85 1.39
C CYS A 276 22.37 10.08 2.12
N GLY A 277 21.77 11.26 1.92
CA GLY A 277 22.35 12.54 2.30
C GLY A 277 23.44 13.03 1.33
N ASP A 278 23.77 14.32 1.43
CA ASP A 278 24.78 15.00 0.62
C ASP A 278 25.59 15.98 1.47
N ALA A 279 26.37 15.43 2.42
CA ALA A 279 27.05 16.24 3.41
C ALA A 279 28.22 17.07 2.85
N ASP A 280 28.80 16.64 1.71
CA ASP A 280 29.86 17.35 1.01
C ASP A 280 29.32 18.28 -0.10
N GLY A 281 28.03 18.22 -0.41
CA GLY A 281 27.35 19.10 -1.38
C GLY A 281 27.67 18.75 -2.83
N VAL A 282 28.26 17.57 -3.08
CA VAL A 282 28.70 17.17 -4.43
C VAL A 282 27.49 16.88 -5.31
N ILE A 283 26.43 16.29 -4.77
CA ILE A 283 25.22 15.96 -5.53
C ILE A 283 24.44 17.25 -5.82
N GLN A 284 24.29 18.13 -4.83
CA GLN A 284 23.62 19.42 -5.03
C GLN A 284 24.35 20.27 -6.07
N ALA A 285 25.68 20.29 -6.07
CA ALA A 285 26.44 21.00 -7.08
C ALA A 285 26.24 20.45 -8.50
N LYS A 286 25.97 19.14 -8.65
CA LYS A 286 25.59 18.55 -9.95
C LYS A 286 24.19 19.02 -10.38
N ILE A 287 23.23 19.00 -9.45
CA ILE A 287 21.87 19.49 -9.70
C ILE A 287 21.89 20.96 -10.13
N ASP A 288 22.61 21.81 -9.39
CA ASP A 288 22.70 23.25 -9.67
C ASP A 288 23.37 23.57 -11.03
N ALA A 289 24.16 22.65 -11.55
CA ALA A 289 24.86 22.79 -12.84
C ALA A 289 24.14 22.08 -14.00
N LEU A 290 23.06 21.34 -13.72
CA LEU A 290 22.33 20.60 -14.72
C LEU A 290 21.35 21.53 -15.43
N ASP A 291 21.53 21.68 -16.74
CA ASP A 291 20.57 22.37 -17.60
C ASP A 291 19.68 21.34 -18.29
N CYS A 292 18.41 21.33 -17.92
CA CYS A 292 17.36 20.54 -18.56
C CYS A 292 16.35 21.46 -19.25
N GLY A 293 16.76 22.66 -19.66
CA GLY A 293 15.95 23.69 -20.28
C GLY A 293 15.94 23.65 -21.81
N ASP A 294 15.02 24.44 -22.33
CA ASP A 294 14.76 24.81 -23.71
C ASP A 294 14.14 26.21 -23.56
N ASP A 295 14.98 27.23 -23.72
CA ASP A 295 14.71 28.60 -23.22
C ASP A 295 13.79 29.40 -24.17
N ASP A 296 13.83 29.12 -25.47
CA ASP A 296 12.94 29.66 -26.51
C ASP A 296 11.73 28.77 -26.83
N ALA A 297 11.73 27.52 -26.35
CA ALA A 297 10.68 26.51 -26.56
C ALA A 297 10.53 26.03 -28.01
N ASP A 298 11.63 25.96 -28.75
CA ASP A 298 11.67 25.51 -30.14
C ASP A 298 11.86 23.98 -30.31
N SER A 299 11.97 23.23 -29.20
CA SER A 299 12.19 21.78 -29.15
C SER A 299 13.62 21.28 -29.42
N ILE A 300 14.59 22.19 -29.51
CA ILE A 300 16.01 21.94 -29.33
C ILE A 300 16.38 22.33 -27.90
N PRO A 301 16.90 21.41 -27.07
CA PRO A 301 17.35 21.79 -25.73
C PRO A 301 18.63 22.61 -25.80
N ASN A 302 18.78 23.61 -24.93
CA ASN A 302 19.99 24.45 -24.77
C ASN A 302 21.31 23.67 -24.85
N ALA A 303 21.34 22.45 -24.29
CA ALA A 303 22.52 21.58 -24.30
C ALA A 303 22.98 21.09 -25.68
N PHE A 304 22.15 21.23 -26.72
CA PHE A 304 22.41 20.85 -28.10
C PHE A 304 22.70 22.05 -29.03
N GLU A 305 22.65 23.27 -28.50
CA GLU A 305 22.81 24.51 -29.29
C GLU A 305 24.22 25.11 -29.17
N ASP A 306 25.12 24.42 -28.47
CA ASP A 306 26.57 24.65 -28.53
C ASP A 306 27.16 24.00 -29.79
N PHE A 307 26.83 24.56 -30.96
CA PHE A 307 27.20 23.98 -32.26
C PHE A 307 28.73 23.89 -32.43
N ASN A 308 29.46 24.89 -31.93
CA ASN A 308 30.92 24.91 -32.03
C ASN A 308 31.65 24.07 -30.95
N GLY A 309 30.94 23.62 -29.91
CA GLY A 309 31.41 22.73 -28.86
C GLY A 309 32.40 23.36 -27.88
N ASP A 310 32.39 24.69 -27.73
CA ASP A 310 33.27 25.42 -26.81
C ASP A 310 32.68 25.62 -25.40
N GLY A 311 31.41 25.24 -25.22
CA GLY A 311 30.65 25.32 -23.97
C GLY A 311 30.10 26.70 -23.67
N ASN A 312 29.94 27.58 -24.67
CA ASN A 312 29.44 28.93 -24.50
C ASN A 312 28.32 29.27 -25.51
N LEU A 313 27.08 28.88 -25.16
CA LEU A 313 25.86 29.13 -25.96
C LEU A 313 25.66 30.58 -26.40
N GLU A 314 26.22 31.55 -25.68
CA GLU A 314 26.05 32.99 -25.93
C GLU A 314 26.84 33.50 -27.16
N ASN A 315 27.61 32.64 -27.84
CA ASN A 315 28.37 33.03 -29.04
C ASN A 315 27.95 32.31 -30.32
N ASP A 316 27.01 31.37 -30.24
CA ASP A 316 26.37 30.72 -31.37
C ASP A 316 25.13 31.56 -31.75
N ASP A 317 25.17 32.15 -32.94
CA ASP A 317 24.22 33.15 -33.49
C ASP A 317 24.28 32.97 -35.01
N THR A 318 23.48 32.03 -35.53
CA THR A 318 23.59 31.52 -36.90
C THR A 318 23.21 32.59 -37.93
N ASP A 319 22.11 33.30 -37.73
CA ASP A 319 21.64 34.35 -38.65
C ASP A 319 22.33 35.72 -38.44
N GLY A 320 22.98 35.92 -37.28
CA GLY A 320 23.73 37.12 -36.94
C GLY A 320 22.85 38.31 -36.51
N ASP A 321 21.63 38.09 -36.05
CA ASP A 321 20.71 39.14 -35.60
C ASP A 321 21.05 39.68 -34.19
N GLY A 322 21.86 38.92 -33.44
CA GLY A 322 22.33 39.24 -32.10
C GLY A 322 21.54 38.60 -30.96
N ILE A 323 20.61 37.69 -31.26
CA ILE A 323 20.01 36.73 -30.34
C ILE A 323 20.79 35.41 -30.52
N PRO A 324 21.41 34.85 -29.47
CA PRO A 324 22.03 33.55 -29.58
C PRO A 324 20.99 32.45 -29.79
N ASN A 325 21.35 31.39 -30.51
CA ASN A 325 20.44 30.32 -30.93
C ASN A 325 19.54 29.79 -29.81
N TYR A 326 20.10 29.47 -28.63
CA TYR A 326 19.32 29.00 -27.46
C TYR A 326 18.29 29.98 -26.87
N LEU A 327 18.15 31.16 -27.46
CA LEU A 327 17.15 32.18 -27.15
C LEU A 327 16.39 32.66 -28.40
N ASP A 328 16.71 32.12 -29.57
CA ASP A 328 16.10 32.39 -30.86
C ASP A 328 15.23 31.18 -31.26
N ASN A 329 14.13 31.43 -31.97
CA ASN A 329 13.20 30.38 -32.35
C ASN A 329 13.08 30.21 -33.88
N ASP A 330 13.97 30.88 -34.61
CA ASP A 330 14.17 30.95 -36.07
C ASP A 330 15.68 31.15 -36.28
N ASP A 331 16.46 30.13 -35.92
CA ASP A 331 17.91 30.19 -35.69
C ASP A 331 18.73 30.69 -36.88
N ASP A 332 18.33 30.33 -38.09
CA ASP A 332 19.00 30.65 -39.35
C ASP A 332 18.35 31.82 -40.10
N GLY A 333 17.22 32.31 -39.59
CA GLY A 333 16.52 33.52 -40.00
C GLY A 333 15.86 33.41 -41.37
N ASP A 334 15.47 32.21 -41.80
CA ASP A 334 14.85 31.96 -43.09
C ASP A 334 13.32 32.14 -43.09
N GLY A 335 12.74 32.29 -41.88
CA GLY A 335 11.32 32.55 -41.67
C GLY A 335 10.46 31.32 -41.40
N ILE A 336 11.03 30.11 -41.39
CA ILE A 336 10.44 28.93 -40.76
C ILE A 336 10.95 28.85 -39.31
N LEU A 337 10.08 28.49 -38.37
CA LEU A 337 10.52 28.37 -36.98
C LEU A 337 11.28 27.05 -36.79
N THR A 338 12.37 27.07 -36.03
CA THR A 338 13.23 25.92 -35.69
C THR A 338 12.42 24.68 -35.27
N ILE A 339 11.30 24.86 -34.57
CA ILE A 339 10.41 23.75 -34.17
C ILE A 339 9.90 22.89 -35.33
N TYR A 340 9.81 23.44 -36.54
CA TYR A 340 9.36 22.77 -37.74
C TYR A 340 10.49 22.08 -38.53
N GLU A 341 11.75 22.40 -38.24
CA GLU A 341 12.95 21.83 -38.88
C GLU A 341 13.78 20.96 -37.93
N SER A 342 13.56 21.11 -36.62
CA SER A 342 14.40 20.57 -35.54
C SER A 342 14.72 19.06 -35.64
N LYS A 343 13.73 18.21 -35.94
CA LYS A 343 13.90 16.75 -35.92
C LYS A 343 12.86 15.94 -36.67
N ASP A 344 13.29 14.78 -37.18
CA ASP A 344 12.45 13.77 -37.82
C ASP A 344 11.56 12.99 -36.82
N GLU A 345 10.71 12.09 -37.34
CA GLU A 345 9.84 11.20 -36.52
C GLU A 345 10.62 10.27 -35.57
N ASN A 346 11.93 10.14 -35.75
CA ASN A 346 12.82 9.31 -34.93
C ASN A 346 13.65 10.15 -33.93
N GLY A 347 13.49 11.48 -33.94
CA GLY A 347 14.19 12.41 -33.06
C GLY A 347 15.64 12.69 -33.47
N ASN A 348 15.98 12.49 -34.74
CA ASN A 348 17.26 12.92 -35.32
C ASN A 348 17.09 14.31 -35.96
N PRO A 349 18.11 15.18 -35.93
CA PRO A 349 18.13 16.41 -36.73
C PRO A 349 17.86 16.15 -38.21
N ILE A 350 17.18 17.09 -38.86
CA ILE A 350 16.94 17.08 -40.31
C ILE A 350 18.13 17.80 -40.99
N ASP A 351 18.56 17.27 -42.13
CA ASP A 351 19.66 17.75 -42.98
C ASP A 351 19.27 17.35 -44.40
N THR A 352 18.53 18.23 -45.07
CA THR A 352 17.79 17.95 -46.30
C THR A 352 18.72 17.76 -47.51
N ASP A 353 19.77 18.58 -47.63
CA ASP A 353 20.73 18.50 -48.73
C ASP A 353 21.95 17.57 -48.44
N GLY A 354 22.18 17.23 -47.16
CA GLY A 354 23.23 16.33 -46.71
C GLY A 354 24.62 16.96 -46.66
N ASP A 355 24.73 18.29 -46.59
CA ASP A 355 26.00 19.00 -46.58
C ASP A 355 26.68 19.07 -45.19
N GLY A 356 25.89 18.83 -44.14
CA GLY A 356 26.31 18.69 -42.75
C GLY A 356 25.91 19.85 -41.84
N ASP A 357 25.37 20.93 -42.38
CA ASP A 357 24.55 21.87 -41.64
C ASP A 357 23.11 21.30 -41.59
N VAL A 358 22.39 21.53 -40.49
CA VAL A 358 21.04 20.97 -40.28
C VAL A 358 20.03 22.04 -40.63
N ASP A 359 18.83 21.68 -41.09
CA ASP A 359 17.83 22.60 -41.67
C ASP A 359 17.61 23.85 -40.77
N TYR A 360 17.39 23.67 -39.46
CA TYR A 360 17.24 24.81 -38.53
C TYR A 360 18.48 25.70 -38.33
N LEU A 361 19.62 25.37 -38.94
CA LEU A 361 20.86 26.16 -38.97
C LEU A 361 21.28 26.50 -40.41
N ASP A 362 20.47 26.18 -41.42
CA ASP A 362 20.79 26.31 -42.84
C ASP A 362 19.68 27.01 -43.64
N ASN A 363 19.94 28.26 -44.04
CA ASN A 363 18.97 29.07 -44.77
C ASN A 363 18.80 28.73 -46.27
N ASP A 364 19.38 27.62 -46.73
CA ASP A 364 19.28 27.06 -48.08
C ASP A 364 19.09 25.54 -47.99
N ASP A 365 18.08 25.08 -47.22
CA ASP A 365 17.77 23.69 -46.85
C ASP A 365 18.04 22.60 -47.90
N ASP A 366 17.77 22.89 -49.17
CA ASP A 366 17.88 21.92 -50.28
C ASP A 366 19.17 22.06 -51.11
N GLY A 367 20.01 23.03 -50.77
CA GLY A 367 21.30 23.34 -51.37
C GLY A 367 21.24 23.76 -52.84
N ASP A 368 20.10 24.27 -53.32
CA ASP A 368 19.92 24.69 -54.72
C ASP A 368 20.53 26.09 -55.03
N GLY A 369 20.82 26.87 -53.98
CA GLY A 369 21.38 28.22 -54.03
C GLY A 369 20.33 29.35 -54.00
N ILE A 370 19.06 29.05 -53.76
CA ILE A 370 17.96 29.98 -53.51
C ILE A 370 17.52 29.83 -52.06
N LEU A 371 17.94 30.77 -51.21
CA LEU A 371 17.56 30.76 -49.79
C LEU A 371 16.07 30.46 -49.55
N THR A 372 15.75 29.60 -48.59
CA THR A 372 14.41 29.12 -48.22
C THR A 372 13.37 30.24 -48.14
N ILE A 373 13.75 31.38 -47.53
CA ILE A 373 12.90 32.60 -47.44
C ILE A 373 12.38 33.13 -48.79
N ASN A 374 13.08 32.83 -49.89
CA ASN A 374 12.74 33.27 -51.25
C ASN A 374 11.94 32.23 -52.06
N GLU A 375 11.64 31.09 -51.47
CA GLU A 375 10.97 29.97 -52.14
C GLU A 375 9.48 29.85 -51.78
N ASN A 376 9.01 30.75 -50.91
CA ASN A 376 7.66 30.74 -50.35
C ASN A 376 7.43 29.52 -49.43
N ALA A 377 8.38 29.25 -48.55
CA ALA A 377 8.26 28.25 -47.49
C ALA A 377 7.13 28.61 -46.50
N ASP A 378 6.92 29.89 -46.19
CA ASP A 378 5.76 30.36 -45.41
C ASP A 378 5.04 31.55 -46.10
N PRO A 379 4.04 31.28 -46.96
CA PRO A 379 3.28 32.32 -47.64
C PRO A 379 2.45 33.23 -46.72
N ASN A 380 2.14 32.80 -45.50
CA ASN A 380 1.22 33.50 -44.61
C ASN A 380 1.93 34.29 -43.48
N GLY A 381 3.21 34.00 -43.23
CA GLY A 381 4.09 34.71 -42.32
C GLY A 381 3.85 34.34 -40.85
N ASP A 382 3.39 33.12 -40.55
CA ASP A 382 3.21 32.62 -39.19
C ASP A 382 4.31 31.66 -38.71
N GLY A 383 5.34 31.44 -39.53
CA GLY A 383 6.51 30.62 -39.26
C GLY A 383 6.27 29.12 -39.40
N ASN A 384 5.08 28.70 -39.83
CA ASN A 384 4.72 27.30 -40.02
C ASN A 384 4.68 26.98 -41.53
N PRO A 385 5.43 25.96 -42.01
CA PRO A 385 5.49 25.61 -43.43
C PRO A 385 4.26 24.83 -43.95
N ASP A 386 3.20 24.68 -43.16
CA ASP A 386 1.96 23.96 -43.54
C ASP A 386 1.31 24.48 -44.84
N ASP A 387 1.54 25.74 -45.22
CA ASP A 387 1.07 26.32 -46.47
C ASP A 387 2.17 26.63 -47.50
N ALA A 388 3.36 26.05 -47.32
CA ALA A 388 4.48 26.12 -48.25
C ALA A 388 4.06 25.82 -49.70
N LEU A 389 4.71 26.50 -50.64
CA LEU A 389 4.47 26.27 -52.06
C LEU A 389 5.00 24.89 -52.48
N ASP A 390 4.15 24.08 -53.11
CA ASP A 390 4.52 22.84 -53.82
C ASP A 390 4.06 23.00 -55.29
N THR A 391 5.01 23.34 -56.16
CA THR A 391 4.75 23.71 -57.54
C THR A 391 4.34 22.52 -58.40
N ASP A 392 4.86 21.32 -58.13
CA ASP A 392 4.65 20.13 -58.95
C ASP A 392 3.61 19.15 -58.39
N GLY A 393 3.21 19.34 -57.13
CA GLY A 393 2.15 18.62 -56.44
C GLY A 393 2.56 17.21 -56.00
N ASP A 394 3.85 16.95 -55.80
CA ASP A 394 4.37 15.67 -55.36
C ASP A 394 4.34 15.45 -53.84
N GLY A 395 4.06 16.53 -53.08
CA GLY A 395 3.94 16.52 -51.63
C GLY A 395 5.22 16.88 -50.88
N VAL A 396 6.29 17.27 -51.58
CA VAL A 396 7.47 17.92 -51.00
C VAL A 396 7.41 19.41 -51.36
N PRO A 397 7.46 20.33 -50.38
CA PRO A 397 7.54 21.77 -50.64
C PRO A 397 8.75 22.16 -51.49
N ASP A 398 8.61 23.23 -52.28
CA ASP A 398 9.66 23.73 -53.18
C ASP A 398 10.98 23.99 -52.42
N TYR A 399 10.93 24.47 -51.17
CA TYR A 399 12.12 24.78 -50.36
C TYR A 399 12.91 23.56 -49.85
N LEU A 400 12.40 22.35 -50.03
CA LEU A 400 13.07 21.09 -49.69
C LEU A 400 13.39 20.27 -50.97
N GLN A 401 13.38 20.90 -52.16
CA GLN A 401 13.45 20.24 -53.45
C GLN A 401 14.61 20.72 -54.33
N PRO A 402 15.73 19.98 -54.38
CA PRO A 402 16.89 20.39 -55.16
C PRO A 402 16.56 20.54 -56.67
N ALA A 403 16.99 21.66 -57.26
CA ALA A 403 16.68 22.12 -58.63
C ALA A 403 16.92 21.18 -59.84
#